data_AF-A0A0Q4U687-F1
#
_entry.id   AF-A0A0Q4U687-F1
#
_cell.length_a   1.000
_cell.length_b   1.000
_cell.length_c   1.000
_cell.angle_alpha   90.00
_cell.angle_beta   90.00
_cell.angle_gamma   90.00
#
_symmetry.space_group_name_H-M   'P 1'
#
loop_
_entity.id
_entity.type
_entity.pdbx_description
1 polymer ?
#
loop_
_entity_poly.entity_id
_entity_poly.type
_entity_poly.pdbx_seq_one_letter_code
_entity_poly.pdbx_strand_id
1 'polypeptide(L)'
;MTYEHGTIDSALAAVAGDEPAVIQELRRAFVEGVTRAMEAMHMAEDVGEWREAALRLKGLAASVNALPLMTLAAQAAELESPDPQLLDRIGDQVARL
;
A
#
# COMPACT_ATOMS: atom_id res chain seq x y z
N MET A 1 -4.94 -7.49 -22.54
CA MET A 1 -5.32 -7.35 -21.12
C MET A 1 -4.58 -6.14 -20.59
N THR A 2 -5.22 -4.99 -20.61
CA THR A 2 -4.63 -3.73 -20.13
C THR A 2 -4.86 -3.70 -18.63
N TYR A 3 -3.93 -4.30 -17.88
CA TYR A 3 -3.98 -4.25 -16.43
C TYR A 3 -3.77 -2.79 -15.99
N GLU A 4 -4.39 -2.41 -14.88
CA GLU A 4 -4.43 -1.07 -14.28
C GLU A 4 -3.05 -0.50 -13.85
N HIS A 5 -1.97 -0.80 -14.57
CA HIS A 5 -0.63 -0.24 -14.38
C HIS A 5 -0.57 1.28 -14.61
N GLY A 6 -1.56 1.84 -15.32
CA GLY A 6 -1.57 3.24 -15.71
C GLY A 6 -1.51 4.24 -14.55
N THR A 7 -2.12 3.95 -13.39
CA THR A 7 -2.20 4.95 -12.30
C THR A 7 -0.93 4.99 -11.45
N ILE A 8 -0.41 3.83 -11.03
CA ILE A 8 0.81 3.76 -10.22
C ILE A 8 2.04 4.15 -11.06
N ASP A 9 2.19 3.58 -12.25
CA ASP A 9 3.35 3.89 -13.09
C ASP A 9 3.35 5.37 -13.51
N SER A 10 2.17 5.97 -13.73
CA SER A 10 2.08 7.43 -13.99
C SER A 10 2.49 8.27 -12.79
N ALA A 11 2.12 7.88 -11.58
CA ALA A 11 2.52 8.60 -10.36
C ALA A 11 4.03 8.48 -10.10
N LEU A 12 4.61 7.30 -10.35
CA LEU A 12 6.05 7.09 -10.24
C LEU A 12 6.82 7.86 -11.31
N ALA A 13 6.36 7.85 -12.55
CA ALA A 13 6.94 8.62 -13.65
C ALA A 13 6.87 10.14 -13.40
N ALA A 14 5.79 10.63 -12.77
CA ALA A 14 5.68 12.05 -12.41
C ALA A 14 6.78 12.52 -11.44
N VAL A 15 7.33 11.61 -10.62
CA VAL A 15 8.43 11.89 -9.68
C VAL A 15 9.79 11.61 -10.31
N ALA A 16 9.91 10.52 -11.09
CA ALA A 16 11.16 10.05 -11.69
C ALA A 16 11.55 10.77 -12.99
N GLY A 17 10.60 11.41 -13.66
CA GLY A 17 10.77 11.85 -15.05
C GLY A 17 10.74 10.66 -16.03
N ASP A 18 11.42 10.80 -17.17
CA ASP A 18 11.40 9.81 -18.26
C ASP A 18 12.52 8.75 -18.15
N GLU A 19 13.19 8.61 -17.01
CA GLU A 19 14.27 7.65 -16.79
C GLU A 19 13.71 6.27 -16.36
N PRO A 20 13.70 5.26 -17.26
CA PRO A 20 13.01 3.99 -16.97
C PRO A 20 13.62 3.23 -15.79
N ALA A 21 14.93 3.36 -15.59
CA ALA A 21 15.63 2.72 -14.45
C ALA A 21 15.15 3.28 -13.10
N VAL A 22 14.92 4.60 -13.02
CA VAL A 22 14.47 5.27 -11.79
C VAL A 22 13.01 4.90 -11.50
N ILE A 23 12.14 4.86 -12.51
CA ILE A 23 10.75 4.42 -12.36
C ILE A 23 10.70 3.00 -11.78
N GLN A 24 11.50 2.07 -12.32
CA GLN A 24 11.56 0.69 -11.85
C GLN A 24 12.09 0.56 -10.42
N GLU A 25 13.08 1.37 -10.05
CA GLU A 25 13.59 1.43 -8.68
C GLU A 25 12.51 1.95 -7.71
N LEU A 26 11.82 3.03 -8.05
CA LEU A 26 10.73 3.55 -7.23
C LEU A 26 9.57 2.55 -7.11
N ARG A 27 9.23 1.84 -8.20
CA ARG A 27 8.21 0.79 -8.18
C ARG A 27 8.58 -0.32 -7.21
N ARG A 28 9.84 -0.76 -7.26
CA ARG A 28 10.36 -1.75 -6.32
C ARG A 28 10.29 -1.25 -4.88
N ALA A 29 10.77 -0.04 -4.62
CA ALA A 29 10.75 0.55 -3.28
C ALA A 29 9.33 0.71 -2.72
N PHE A 30 8.37 1.09 -3.57
CA PHE A 30 6.95 1.17 -3.23
C PHE A 30 6.38 -0.21 -2.86
N VAL A 31 6.54 -1.22 -3.71
CA VAL A 31 6.04 -2.59 -3.44
C VAL A 31 6.66 -3.15 -2.17
N GLU A 32 7.97 -3.01 -1.99
CA GLU A 32 8.64 -3.44 -0.76
C GLU A 32 8.11 -2.70 0.48
N GLY A 33 7.85 -1.40 0.36
CA GLY A 33 7.28 -0.59 1.45
C GLY A 33 5.88 -1.05 1.85
N VAL A 34 5.02 -1.30 0.86
CA VAL A 34 3.64 -1.78 1.06
C VAL A 34 3.64 -3.17 1.69
N THR A 35 4.45 -4.10 1.18
CA THR A 35 4.58 -5.45 1.73
C THR A 35 5.01 -5.42 3.19
N ARG A 36 6.03 -4.61 3.54
CA ARG A 36 6.48 -4.46 4.93
C ARG A 36 5.40 -3.87 5.85
N ALA A 37 4.61 -2.92 5.36
CA ALA A 37 3.52 -2.35 6.16
C ALA A 37 2.41 -3.39 6.40
N MET A 38 2.08 -4.20 5.40
CA MET A 38 1.11 -5.30 5.53
C MET A 38 1.62 -6.40 6.48
N GLU A 39 2.90 -6.76 6.40
CA GLU A 39 3.53 -7.69 7.34
C GLU A 39 3.49 -7.15 8.77
N ALA A 40 3.77 -5.86 8.97
CA ALA A 40 3.65 -5.22 10.27
C ALA A 40 2.22 -5.26 10.82
N MET A 41 1.20 -5.11 9.96
CA MET A 41 -0.20 -5.30 10.37
C MET A 41 -0.49 -6.74 10.82
N HIS A 42 0.10 -7.75 10.16
CA HIS A 42 -0.06 -9.16 10.57
C HIS A 42 0.66 -9.49 11.88
N MET A 43 1.77 -8.80 12.17
CA MET A 43 2.61 -9.05 13.34
C MET A 43 2.28 -8.14 14.53
N ALA A 44 1.35 -7.21 14.39
CA ALA A 44 0.95 -6.29 15.46
C ALA A 44 0.45 -7.06 16.69
N GLU A 45 1.04 -6.77 17.85
CA GLU A 45 0.68 -7.39 19.12
C GLU A 45 -0.48 -6.65 19.81
N ASP A 46 -0.67 -5.37 19.48
CA ASP A 46 -1.76 -4.55 19.99
C ASP A 46 -2.41 -3.64 18.93
N VAL A 47 -3.52 -2.98 19.33
CA VAL A 47 -4.27 -2.07 18.46
C VAL A 47 -3.47 -0.83 18.05
N GLY A 48 -2.52 -0.39 18.87
CA GLY A 48 -1.65 0.74 18.57
C GLY A 48 -0.72 0.41 17.41
N GLU A 49 0.02 -0.68 17.52
CA GLU A 49 0.90 -1.18 16.45
C GLU A 49 0.14 -1.45 15.15
N TRP A 50 -1.04 -2.05 15.26
CA TRP A 50 -1.94 -2.27 14.13
C TRP A 50 -2.31 -0.96 13.41
N ARG A 51 -2.74 0.05 14.18
CA ARG A 51 -3.15 1.35 13.63
C ARG A 51 -1.97 2.09 13.01
N GLU A 52 -0.80 2.04 13.64
CA GLU A 52 0.42 2.65 13.07
C GLU A 52 0.78 2.01 11.73
N ALA A 53 0.76 0.68 11.64
CA ALA A 53 1.01 -0.05 10.41
C ALA A 53 -0.03 0.26 9.32
N ALA A 54 -1.31 0.33 9.69
CA ALA A 54 -2.40 0.73 8.78
C ALA A 54 -2.25 2.17 8.25
N LEU A 55 -1.89 3.13 9.12
CA LEU A 55 -1.62 4.51 8.73
C LEU A 55 -0.40 4.62 7.81
N ARG A 56 0.64 3.83 8.06
CA ARG A 56 1.81 3.74 7.18
C ARG A 56 1.43 3.20 5.80
N LEU A 57 0.63 2.13 5.75
CA LEU A 57 0.11 1.58 4.50
C LEU A 57 -0.74 2.61 3.74
N LYS A 58 -1.60 3.36 4.45
CA LYS A 58 -2.41 4.45 3.87
C LYS A 58 -1.53 5.53 3.24
N GLY A 59 -0.48 5.97 3.93
CA GLY A 59 0.46 6.97 3.41
C GLY A 59 1.20 6.52 2.14
N LEU A 60 1.63 5.25 2.12
CA LEU A 60 2.25 4.65 0.93
C LEU A 60 1.26 4.58 -0.24
N ALA A 61 0.04 4.11 -0.01
CA ALA A 61 -0.98 4.07 -1.06
C ALA A 61 -1.32 5.47 -1.60
N ALA A 62 -1.35 6.48 -0.73
CA ALA A 62 -1.59 7.87 -1.12
C ALA A 62 -0.49 8.45 -2.02
N SER A 63 0.78 8.07 -1.82
CA SER A 63 1.90 8.64 -2.60
C SER A 63 1.86 8.30 -4.09
N VAL A 64 1.18 7.21 -4.46
CA VAL A 64 0.99 6.78 -5.86
C VAL A 64 -0.47 6.82 -6.30
N ASN A 65 -1.35 7.43 -5.51
CA ASN A 65 -2.79 7.50 -5.76
C ASN A 65 -3.46 6.11 -5.94
N ALA A 66 -3.01 5.10 -5.19
CA ALA A 66 -3.62 3.77 -5.15
C ALA A 66 -4.89 3.78 -4.28
N LEU A 67 -5.95 4.43 -4.78
CA LEU A 67 -7.18 4.71 -4.05
C LEU A 67 -7.81 3.47 -3.37
N PRO A 68 -7.96 2.30 -4.03
CA PRO A 68 -8.57 1.14 -3.39
C PRO A 68 -7.80 0.68 -2.13
N LEU A 69 -6.47 0.62 -2.23
CA LEU A 69 -5.60 0.24 -1.11
C LEU A 69 -5.61 1.32 -0.01
N MET A 70 -5.58 2.60 -0.40
CA MET A 70 -5.66 3.72 0.54
C MET A 70 -6.96 3.70 1.34
N THR A 71 -8.09 3.38 0.70
CA THR A 71 -9.39 3.29 1.35
C THR A 71 -9.47 2.13 2.34
N LEU A 72 -8.94 0.95 2.00
CA LEU A 72 -8.90 -0.19 2.93
C LEU A 72 -7.98 0.08 4.12
N ALA A 73 -6.80 0.66 3.88
CA ALA A 73 -5.86 1.01 4.94
C ALA A 73 -6.43 2.11 5.87
N ALA A 74 -7.17 3.07 5.32
CA ALA A 74 -7.87 4.08 6.12
C ALA A 74 -8.95 3.44 7.01
N GLN A 75 -9.74 2.49 6.48
CA GLN A 75 -10.72 1.76 7.30
C GLN A 75 -10.03 0.99 8.43
N ALA A 76 -8.91 0.32 8.14
CA ALA A 76 -8.16 -0.46 9.14
C ALA A 76 -7.64 0.41 10.29
N ALA A 77 -7.21 1.64 9.99
CA ALA A 77 -6.71 2.58 10.99
C ALA A 77 -7.78 3.09 11.97
N GLU A 78 -9.06 3.07 11.58
CA GLU A 78 -10.17 3.53 12.44
C GLU A 78 -10.70 2.42 13.37
N LEU A 79 -10.38 1.16 13.10
CA LEU A 79 -10.86 0.04 13.92
C LEU A 79 -10.21 0.02 15.30
N GLU A 80 -10.97 -0.43 16.31
CA GLU A 80 -10.49 -0.64 17.69
C GLU A 80 -9.85 -2.02 17.90
N SER A 81 -9.90 -2.89 16.89
CA SER A 81 -9.24 -4.20 16.90
C SER A 81 -8.98 -4.67 15.46
N PRO A 82 -7.97 -5.53 15.23
CA PRO A 82 -7.72 -6.11 13.90
C PRO A 82 -8.94 -6.87 13.36
N ASP A 83 -9.27 -6.64 12.09
CA ASP A 83 -10.31 -7.37 11.35
C ASP A 83 -9.65 -8.30 10.31
N PRO A 84 -9.71 -9.63 10.50
CA PRO A 84 -9.14 -10.59 9.55
C PRO A 84 -9.69 -10.46 8.13
N GLN A 85 -10.98 -10.12 7.96
CA GLN A 85 -11.55 -9.97 6.61
C GLN A 85 -11.03 -8.72 5.91
N LEU A 86 -10.68 -7.69 6.68
CA LEU A 86 -10.08 -6.48 6.14
C LEU A 86 -8.60 -6.73 5.80
N LEU A 87 -7.89 -7.53 6.61
CA LEU A 87 -6.54 -8.02 6.28
C LEU A 87 -6.51 -8.78 4.96
N ASP A 88 -7.41 -9.73 4.76
CA ASP A 88 -7.48 -10.52 3.54
C ASP A 88 -7.70 -9.61 2.31
N ARG A 89 -8.63 -8.65 2.44
CA ARG A 89 -8.90 -7.66 1.37
C ARG A 89 -7.69 -6.77 1.08
N ILE A 90 -6.95 -6.36 2.11
CA ILE A 90 -5.71 -5.61 1.95
C ILE A 90 -4.67 -6.48 1.22
N GLY A 91 -4.49 -7.73 1.65
CA GLY A 91 -3.59 -8.69 1.01
C GLY A 91 -3.90 -8.90 -0.46
N ASP A 92 -5.18 -9.05 -0.80
CA ASP A 92 -5.66 -9.17 -2.17
C ASP A 92 -5.36 -7.94 -3.03
N GLN A 93 -5.38 -6.73 -2.44
CA GLN A 93 -4.99 -5.52 -3.15
C GLN A 93 -3.48 -5.42 -3.32
N VAL A 94 -2.71 -5.74 -2.27
CA VAL A 94 -1.23 -5.72 -2.32
C VAL A 94 -0.69 -6.71 -3.35
N ALA A 95 -1.29 -7.90 -3.46
CA ALA A 95 -0.91 -8.92 -4.42
C ALA A 95 -1.12 -8.53 -5.90
N ARG A 96 -1.87 -7.45 -6.17
CA ARG A 96 -2.17 -6.96 -7.53
C ARG A 96 -1.24 -5.82 -8.00
N LEU A 97 -0.32 -5.36 -7.14
CA LEU A 97 0.51 -4.18 -7.39
C LEU A 97 1.60 -4.33 -8.44
#